data_AF-A0A932LBC7-F1
#
_entry.id   AF-A0A932LBC7-F1
#
_cell.length_a   1.000
_cell.length_b   1.000
_cell.length_c   1.000
_cell.angle_alpha   90.00
_cell.angle_beta   90.00
_cell.angle_gamma   90.00
#
_symmetry.space_group_name_H-M   'P 1'
#
loop_
_entity.id
_entity.type
_entity.pdbx_description
1 polymer ?
#
loop_
_entity_poly.entity_id
_entity_poly.type
_entity_poly.pdbx_seq_one_letter_code
_entity_poly.pdbx_strand_id
1 'polypeptide(L)'
;MPAIFSVRNWCCLLCLTPALVSAAGCLPAASEGAASASASRPVAPANGPTSESDPFRDEIDEAIALIASRHLDVKTNAAWQIVHGVLGVNRDLMIPHEGKLVPALDYLLDGGECQGWELRPGSHGLDSVVDPGSKTGQGHEDQWIGYLSLLNLPSDRQVVERHSGRTYKLIDLVTQ
;
A
#
# COMPACT_ATOMS: atom_id res chain seq x y z
N MET A 1 23.83 -29.74 -46.82
CA MET A 1 23.24 -28.54 -47.46
C MET A 1 22.88 -27.57 -46.35
N PRO A 2 23.57 -26.42 -46.18
CA PRO A 2 23.29 -25.48 -45.11
C PRO A 2 22.32 -24.38 -45.59
N ALA A 3 21.28 -24.10 -44.81
CA ALA A 3 20.43 -22.93 -45.02
C ALA A 3 20.93 -21.78 -44.14
N ILE A 4 21.50 -20.78 -44.80
CA ILE A 4 21.96 -19.51 -44.26
C ILE A 4 20.74 -18.60 -44.10
N PHE A 5 20.36 -18.26 -42.87
CA PHE A 5 19.42 -17.16 -42.62
C PHE A 5 20.20 -15.91 -42.23
N SER A 6 20.30 -15.00 -43.20
CA SER A 6 20.79 -13.64 -43.08
C SER A 6 19.62 -12.75 -42.66
N VAL A 7 19.67 -12.18 -41.46
CA VAL A 7 18.77 -11.08 -41.07
C VAL A 7 19.63 -9.85 -40.86
N ARG A 8 19.64 -9.02 -41.90
CA ARG A 8 20.34 -7.74 -41.99
C ARG A 8 19.36 -6.67 -41.54
N ASN A 9 19.36 -6.32 -40.25
CA ASN A 9 18.52 -5.23 -39.73
C ASN A 9 19.35 -3.95 -39.58
N TRP A 10 19.23 -3.10 -40.59
CA TRP A 10 19.49 -1.66 -40.51
C TRP A 10 18.44 -1.04 -39.58
N CYS A 11 18.86 -0.43 -38.48
CA CYS A 11 18.11 0.65 -37.86
C CYS A 11 19.08 1.65 -37.22
N CYS A 12 19.25 2.75 -37.94
CA CYS A 12 19.45 4.11 -37.49
C CYS A 12 20.19 4.33 -36.16
N LEU A 13 21.42 4.82 -36.32
CA LEU A 13 22.04 5.80 -35.42
C LEU A 13 21.00 6.84 -34.99
N LEU A 14 20.72 6.89 -33.69
CA LEU A 14 20.10 8.05 -33.04
C LEU A 14 21.14 8.70 -32.14
N CYS A 15 21.35 9.98 -32.41
CA CYS A 15 22.30 10.89 -31.82
C CYS A 15 22.15 10.99 -30.29
N LEU A 16 23.21 10.68 -29.53
CA LEU A 16 23.33 11.10 -28.14
C LEU A 16 24.24 12.34 -28.06
N THR A 17 23.64 13.51 -27.87
CA THR A 17 24.31 14.69 -27.30
C THR A 17 24.05 14.71 -25.79
N PRO A 18 25.09 14.70 -24.94
CA PRO A 18 24.90 14.88 -23.50
C PRO A 18 24.75 16.38 -23.18
N ALA A 19 23.55 16.79 -22.77
CA ALA A 19 23.36 18.12 -22.19
C ALA A 19 23.75 18.08 -20.71
N LEU A 20 24.80 18.82 -20.37
CA LEU A 20 25.24 19.13 -19.01
C LEU A 20 24.09 19.77 -18.22
N VAL A 21 23.71 19.17 -17.08
CA VAL A 21 22.91 19.82 -16.05
C VAL A 21 23.86 20.45 -15.04
N SER A 22 24.06 21.77 -15.13
CA SER A 22 24.80 22.53 -14.13
C SER A 22 23.97 22.70 -12.86
N ALA A 23 24.53 22.24 -11.74
CA ALA A 23 24.07 22.54 -10.40
C ALA A 23 24.26 24.04 -10.09
N ALA A 24 23.18 24.71 -9.69
CA ALA A 24 23.25 25.98 -8.98
C ALA A 24 22.74 25.73 -7.55
N GLY A 25 23.66 25.30 -6.69
CA GLY A 25 23.46 25.34 -5.24
C GLY A 25 23.56 26.78 -4.76
N CYS A 26 22.50 27.27 -4.14
CA CYS A 26 22.54 28.49 -3.35
C CYS A 26 21.96 28.16 -1.98
N LEU A 27 22.85 27.89 -1.02
CA LEU A 27 22.51 27.90 0.41
C LEU A 27 22.66 29.34 0.92
N PRO A 28 21.84 29.74 1.90
CA PRO A 28 22.42 30.44 3.02
C PRO A 28 22.03 29.82 4.37
N ALA A 29 23.09 29.59 5.13
CA ALA A 29 23.31 29.83 6.56
C ALA A 29 22.21 29.50 7.58
N ALA A 30 22.62 28.64 8.52
CA ALA A 30 22.02 28.44 9.83
C ALA A 30 21.90 29.75 10.62
N SER A 31 20.79 29.85 11.36
CA SER A 31 20.67 30.66 12.57
C SER A 31 19.95 29.81 13.61
N GLU A 32 20.67 29.39 14.64
CA GLU A 32 20.11 28.84 15.87
C GLU A 32 19.24 29.90 16.57
N GLY A 33 18.11 29.46 17.12
CA GLY A 33 17.20 30.31 17.88
C GLY A 33 16.06 29.47 18.43
N ALA A 34 16.34 28.76 19.51
CA ALA A 34 15.33 28.02 20.27
C ALA A 34 14.25 28.98 20.80
N ALA A 35 13.02 28.77 20.37
CA ALA A 35 11.82 29.26 21.06
C ALA A 35 10.79 28.13 21.06
N SER A 36 10.55 27.59 22.26
CA SER A 36 9.51 26.62 22.54
C SER A 36 8.14 27.28 22.33
N ALA A 37 7.55 27.05 21.16
CA ALA A 37 6.15 27.40 20.91
C ALA A 37 5.28 26.22 21.37
N SER A 38 4.62 26.41 22.51
CA SER A 38 3.54 25.52 22.95
C SER A 38 2.39 25.62 21.94
N ALA A 39 2.29 24.62 21.06
CA ALA A 39 1.24 24.53 20.06
C ALA A 39 -0.10 24.26 20.77
N SER A 40 -0.85 25.33 21.04
CA SER A 40 -2.25 25.20 21.42
C SER A 40 -3.04 24.68 20.23
N ARG A 41 -3.61 23.48 20.40
CA ARG A 41 -4.43 22.79 19.39
C ARG A 41 -5.59 23.72 18.96
N PRO A 42 -5.85 23.92 17.65
CA PRO A 42 -7.00 24.71 17.23
C PRO A 42 -8.27 23.99 17.69
N VAL A 43 -9.07 24.64 18.52
CA VAL A 43 -10.44 24.20 18.78
C VAL A 43 -11.23 24.50 17.51
N ALA A 44 -11.68 23.46 16.83
CA ALA A 44 -12.59 23.60 15.69
C ALA A 44 -13.87 24.31 16.17
N PRO A 45 -14.34 25.36 15.47
CA PRO A 45 -15.60 25.99 15.81
C PRO A 45 -16.75 24.98 15.65
N ALA A 46 -17.66 24.97 16.61
CA ALA A 46 -18.86 24.13 16.60
C ALA A 46 -19.68 24.40 15.34
N ASN A 47 -20.07 23.32 14.66
CA ASN A 47 -20.80 23.31 13.39
C ASN A 47 -22.05 24.20 13.43
N GLY A 48 -22.12 25.18 12.52
CA GLY A 48 -23.36 25.77 12.05
C GLY A 48 -24.18 24.76 11.21
N PRO A 49 -25.39 25.14 10.75
CA PRO A 49 -26.35 24.19 10.18
C PRO A 49 -25.76 23.45 8.98
N THR A 50 -25.87 22.13 9.01
CA THR A 50 -25.55 21.24 7.90
C THR A 50 -26.51 21.43 6.73
N SER A 51 -25.99 21.15 5.53
CA SER A 51 -26.69 20.94 4.25
C SER A 51 -26.57 22.07 3.23
N GLU A 52 -25.37 22.24 2.67
CA GLU A 52 -25.29 22.25 1.21
C GLU A 52 -25.07 20.81 0.77
N SER A 53 -25.94 20.29 -0.08
CA SER A 53 -25.79 18.96 -0.68
C SER A 53 -24.55 19.00 -1.57
N ASP A 54 -23.51 18.24 -1.20
CA ASP A 54 -22.33 18.05 -2.04
C ASP A 54 -22.80 17.51 -3.41
N PRO A 55 -22.57 18.26 -4.50
CA PRO A 55 -23.07 17.89 -5.83
C PRO A 55 -22.45 16.59 -6.36
N PHE A 56 -21.34 16.11 -5.78
CA PHE A 56 -20.66 14.88 -6.20
C PHE A 56 -20.97 13.69 -5.30
N ARG A 57 -21.79 13.87 -4.26
CA ARG A 57 -22.06 12.80 -3.30
C ARG A 57 -22.59 11.53 -3.96
N ASP A 58 -23.60 11.69 -4.83
CA ASP A 58 -24.21 10.56 -5.52
C ASP A 58 -23.22 9.88 -6.49
N GLU A 59 -22.39 10.67 -7.17
CA GLU A 59 -21.34 10.14 -8.07
C GLU A 59 -20.26 9.37 -7.30
N ILE A 60 -19.86 9.88 -6.13
CA ILE A 60 -18.91 9.21 -5.22
C ILE A 60 -19.52 7.92 -4.67
N ASP A 61 -20.76 7.96 -4.21
CA ASP A 61 -21.47 6.80 -3.67
C ASP A 61 -21.65 5.71 -4.75
N GLU A 62 -21.96 6.10 -6.00
CA GLU A 62 -22.01 5.17 -7.14
C GLU A 62 -20.64 4.57 -7.46
N ALA A 63 -19.58 5.38 -7.46
CA ALA A 63 -18.21 4.91 -7.69
C ALA A 63 -17.76 3.92 -6.60
N ILE A 64 -18.06 4.20 -5.32
CA ILE A 64 -17.78 3.31 -4.19
C ILE A 64 -18.57 2.01 -4.37
N ALA A 65 -19.87 2.08 -4.67
CA ALA A 65 -20.69 0.89 -4.89
C ALA A 65 -20.17 0.04 -6.07
N LEU A 66 -19.74 0.67 -7.15
CA LEU A 66 -19.12 -0.01 -8.29
C LEU A 66 -17.84 -0.74 -7.87
N ILE A 67 -16.95 -0.09 -7.10
CA ILE A 67 -15.71 -0.73 -6.62
C ILE A 67 -16.03 -1.86 -5.64
N ALA A 68 -16.95 -1.65 -4.70
CA ALA A 68 -17.35 -2.65 -3.71
C ALA A 68 -18.02 -3.88 -4.35
N SER A 69 -18.69 -3.72 -5.50
CA SER A 69 -19.26 -4.83 -6.26
C SER A 69 -18.21 -5.73 -6.94
N ARG A 70 -16.95 -5.26 -7.05
CA ARG A 70 -15.87 -6.08 -7.64
C ARG A 70 -15.43 -7.12 -6.61
N HIS A 71 -15.69 -8.38 -6.92
CA HIS A 71 -15.18 -9.48 -6.12
C HIS A 71 -13.72 -9.74 -6.45
N LEU A 72 -12.86 -9.56 -5.45
CA LEU A 72 -11.51 -10.09 -5.48
C LEU A 72 -11.50 -11.46 -4.79
N ASP A 73 -10.59 -12.34 -5.21
CA ASP A 73 -10.43 -13.67 -4.63
C ASP A 73 -8.93 -13.93 -4.43
N VAL A 74 -8.55 -14.35 -3.23
CA VAL A 74 -7.16 -14.64 -2.86
C VAL A 74 -6.53 -15.79 -3.66
N LYS A 75 -7.35 -16.58 -4.38
CA LYS A 75 -6.91 -17.63 -5.31
C LYS A 75 -6.46 -17.08 -6.67
N THR A 76 -6.96 -15.91 -7.07
CA THR A 76 -6.68 -15.31 -8.38
C THR A 76 -5.99 -13.95 -8.30
N ASN A 77 -6.10 -13.29 -7.15
CA ASN A 77 -5.54 -11.98 -6.91
C ASN A 77 -4.43 -12.06 -5.86
N ALA A 78 -3.32 -11.39 -6.15
CA ALA A 78 -2.22 -11.27 -5.22
C ALA A 78 -2.55 -10.28 -4.09
N ALA A 79 -1.79 -10.36 -3.00
CA ALA A 79 -1.99 -9.58 -1.79
C ALA A 79 -2.06 -8.08 -2.05
N TRP A 80 -1.19 -7.55 -2.93
CA TRP A 80 -1.23 -6.11 -3.26
C TRP A 80 -2.56 -5.70 -3.90
N GLN A 81 -3.16 -6.55 -4.75
CA GLN A 81 -4.45 -6.24 -5.38
C GLN A 81 -5.57 -6.24 -4.32
N ILE A 82 -5.54 -7.21 -3.39
CA ILE A 82 -6.49 -7.27 -2.28
C ILE A 82 -6.36 -6.03 -1.39
N VAL A 83 -5.15 -5.71 -0.93
CA VAL A 83 -4.91 -4.56 -0.04
C VAL A 83 -5.26 -3.23 -0.74
N HIS A 84 -4.96 -3.07 -2.03
CA HIS A 84 -5.42 -1.90 -2.80
C HIS A 84 -6.94 -1.84 -2.92
N GLY A 85 -7.63 -2.97 -3.06
CA GLY A 85 -9.08 -3.04 -2.97
C GLY A 85 -9.59 -2.56 -1.59
N VAL A 86 -8.94 -3.00 -0.51
CA VAL A 86 -9.22 -2.53 0.86
C VAL A 86 -8.97 -1.03 0.98
N LEU A 87 -7.95 -0.45 0.33
CA LEU A 87 -7.76 1.01 0.36
C LEU A 87 -8.92 1.77 -0.31
N GLY A 88 -9.55 1.18 -1.32
CA GLY A 88 -10.67 1.81 -2.04
C GLY A 88 -12.00 1.81 -1.29
N VAL A 89 -12.31 0.73 -0.56
CA VAL A 89 -13.61 0.54 0.14
C VAL A 89 -13.47 0.22 1.63
N ASN A 90 -12.27 0.39 2.19
CA ASN A 90 -11.92 0.11 3.58
C ASN A 90 -12.34 -1.32 4.03
N ARG A 91 -13.01 -1.44 5.17
CA ARG A 91 -13.43 -2.72 5.77
C ARG A 91 -14.55 -3.44 4.98
N ASP A 92 -15.13 -2.78 3.98
CA ASP A 92 -16.29 -3.31 3.25
C ASP A 92 -15.89 -4.25 2.11
N LEU A 93 -14.60 -4.38 1.80
CA LEU A 93 -14.15 -5.36 0.82
C LEU A 93 -14.32 -6.78 1.38
N MET A 94 -15.20 -7.55 0.74
CA MET A 94 -15.45 -8.95 1.06
C MET A 94 -14.81 -9.87 0.01
N ILE A 95 -14.19 -10.95 0.45
CA ILE A 95 -13.60 -11.99 -0.42
C ILE A 95 -14.28 -13.35 -0.17
N PRO A 96 -14.39 -14.23 -1.19
CA PRO A 96 -14.88 -15.58 -1.01
C PRO A 96 -13.83 -16.46 -0.33
N HIS A 97 -14.20 -17.11 0.76
CA HIS A 97 -13.39 -18.12 1.45
C HIS A 97 -14.30 -19.22 2.00
N GLU A 98 -14.00 -20.48 1.68
CA GLU A 98 -14.76 -21.66 2.13
C GLU A 98 -16.30 -21.56 1.93
N GLY A 99 -16.72 -21.00 0.80
CA GLY A 99 -18.14 -20.85 0.46
C GLY A 99 -18.86 -19.72 1.20
N LYS A 100 -18.13 -18.86 1.92
CA LYS A 100 -18.65 -17.66 2.60
C LYS A 100 -17.91 -16.41 2.12
N LEU A 101 -18.52 -15.25 2.31
CA LEU A 101 -17.86 -13.97 2.17
C LEU A 101 -17.27 -13.57 3.52
N VAL A 102 -15.99 -13.21 3.55
CA VAL A 102 -15.27 -12.73 4.74
C VAL A 102 -14.61 -11.38 4.47
N PRO A 103 -14.43 -10.51 5.48
CA PRO A 103 -13.72 -9.25 5.29
C PRO A 103 -12.28 -9.50 4.87
N ALA A 104 -11.86 -8.89 3.77
CA ALA A 104 -10.56 -9.15 3.14
C ALA A 104 -9.39 -8.80 4.06
N LEU A 105 -9.49 -7.65 4.75
CA LEU A 105 -8.44 -7.22 5.65
C LEU A 105 -8.30 -8.14 6.86
N ASP A 106 -9.42 -8.54 7.48
CA ASP A 106 -9.38 -9.43 8.63
C ASP A 106 -8.84 -10.80 8.21
N TYR A 107 -9.25 -11.33 7.05
CA TYR A 107 -8.67 -12.56 6.51
C TYR A 107 -7.14 -12.50 6.43
N LEU A 108 -6.57 -11.40 5.90
CA LEU A 108 -5.11 -11.25 5.80
C LEU A 108 -4.43 -11.11 7.17
N LEU A 109 -4.97 -10.24 8.04
CA LEU A 109 -4.39 -10.00 9.36
C LEU A 109 -4.54 -11.20 10.29
N ASP A 110 -5.53 -12.05 10.09
CA ASP A 110 -5.75 -13.27 10.87
C ASP A 110 -4.98 -14.47 10.30
N GLY A 111 -4.02 -14.23 9.39
CA GLY A 111 -3.07 -15.23 8.90
C GLY A 111 -3.54 -16.00 7.66
N GLY A 112 -4.57 -15.50 6.98
CA GLY A 112 -5.10 -16.10 5.76
C GLY A 112 -4.05 -16.21 4.66
N GLU A 113 -4.12 -17.29 3.89
CA GLU A 113 -3.23 -17.52 2.75
C GLU A 113 -3.61 -16.60 1.59
N CYS A 114 -2.64 -15.82 1.10
CA CYS A 114 -2.78 -15.02 -0.10
C CYS A 114 -1.42 -14.87 -0.77
N GLN A 115 -1.37 -15.02 -2.09
CA GLN A 115 -0.11 -14.94 -2.83
C GLN A 115 0.57 -13.58 -2.61
N GLY A 116 1.78 -13.60 -2.05
CA GLY A 116 2.55 -12.39 -1.76
C GLY A 116 2.27 -11.73 -0.40
N TRP A 117 1.33 -12.28 0.39
CA TRP A 117 1.13 -11.93 1.79
C TRP A 117 1.88 -12.94 2.65
N GLU A 118 3.13 -12.63 2.97
CA GLU A 118 4.00 -13.51 3.74
C GLU A 118 4.67 -12.71 4.85
N LEU A 119 4.40 -13.10 6.08
CA LEU A 119 4.93 -12.49 7.29
C LEU A 119 5.72 -13.54 8.05
N ARG A 120 6.80 -13.14 8.73
CA ARG A 120 7.63 -14.03 9.54
C ARG A 120 8.13 -13.31 10.79
N PRO A 121 8.50 -14.05 11.85
CA PRO A 121 9.17 -13.45 13.00
C PRO A 121 10.46 -12.73 12.57
N GLY A 122 10.58 -11.46 12.93
CA GLY A 122 11.80 -10.66 12.79
C GLY A 122 12.64 -10.65 14.07
N SER A 123 13.78 -9.97 14.05
CA SER A 123 14.64 -9.79 15.22
C SER A 123 13.99 -8.92 16.31
N HIS A 124 13.16 -7.95 15.89
CA HIS A 124 12.53 -6.96 16.76
C HIS A 124 11.00 -6.96 16.69
N GLY A 125 10.38 -7.82 15.88
CA GLY A 125 8.94 -7.83 15.69
C GLY A 125 8.50 -8.80 14.60
N LEU A 126 7.78 -8.27 13.62
CA LEU A 126 7.21 -9.00 12.51
C LEU A 126 7.75 -8.45 11.19
N ASP A 127 8.38 -9.30 10.40
CA ASP A 127 8.91 -8.96 9.09
C ASP A 127 7.96 -9.40 8.00
N SER A 128 7.81 -8.56 7.01
CA SER A 128 7.18 -8.86 5.75
C SER A 128 8.23 -9.39 4.78
N VAL A 129 7.90 -10.44 4.03
CA VAL A 129 8.86 -11.03 3.10
C VAL A 129 8.84 -10.27 1.79
N VAL A 130 9.95 -9.58 1.51
CA VAL A 130 10.21 -8.94 0.21
C VAL A 130 10.39 -10.01 -0.86
N ASP A 131 9.72 -9.81 -2.00
CA ASP A 131 9.75 -10.67 -3.19
C ASP A 131 10.24 -9.85 -4.41
N PRO A 132 11.57 -9.58 -4.52
CA PRO A 132 12.09 -8.67 -5.53
C PRO A 132 11.85 -9.18 -6.95
N GLY A 133 11.36 -8.29 -7.82
CA GLY A 133 11.08 -8.62 -9.22
C GLY A 133 9.76 -9.36 -9.45
N SER A 134 9.05 -9.71 -8.38
CA SER A 134 7.69 -10.20 -8.42
C SER A 134 6.67 -9.08 -8.59
N LYS A 135 5.49 -9.43 -9.11
CA LYS A 135 4.32 -8.56 -9.17
C LYS A 135 3.21 -9.04 -8.25
N THR A 136 3.55 -9.83 -7.23
CA THR A 136 2.56 -10.43 -6.33
C THR A 136 2.81 -10.12 -4.87
N GLY A 137 4.07 -10.14 -4.43
CA GLY A 137 4.46 -9.86 -3.05
C GLY A 137 4.92 -8.43 -2.80
N GLN A 138 5.53 -8.25 -1.63
CA GLN A 138 6.12 -7.00 -1.21
C GLN A 138 7.33 -6.64 -2.07
N GLY A 139 7.32 -5.46 -2.69
CA GLY A 139 8.43 -4.94 -3.49
C GLY A 139 9.52 -4.22 -2.67
N HIS A 140 9.20 -3.76 -1.47
CA HIS A 140 10.13 -3.08 -0.54
C HIS A 140 9.67 -3.22 0.92
N GLU A 141 10.60 -3.19 1.87
CA GLU A 141 10.43 -3.60 3.29
C GLU A 141 9.27 -2.92 4.03
N ASP A 142 8.96 -1.66 3.72
CA ASP A 142 7.93 -0.87 4.38
C ASP A 142 6.60 -0.77 3.62
N GLN A 143 6.45 -1.49 2.50
CA GLN A 143 5.24 -1.38 1.66
C GLN A 143 3.94 -1.69 2.41
N TRP A 144 3.88 -2.81 3.15
CA TRP A 144 2.65 -3.21 3.83
C TRP A 144 2.28 -2.26 4.96
N ILE A 145 3.25 -1.86 5.79
CA ILE A 145 2.98 -0.89 6.85
C ILE A 145 2.55 0.47 6.27
N GLY A 146 3.11 0.86 5.12
CA GLY A 146 2.67 2.03 4.37
C GLY A 146 1.18 1.97 4.01
N TYR A 147 0.71 0.86 3.43
CA TYR A 147 -0.72 0.70 3.09
C TYR A 147 -1.61 0.59 4.32
N LEU A 148 -1.22 -0.21 5.32
CA LEU A 148 -2.02 -0.42 6.53
C LEU A 148 -2.16 0.87 7.36
N SER A 149 -1.19 1.78 7.28
CA SER A 149 -1.27 3.09 7.96
C SER A 149 -2.44 3.96 7.48
N LEU A 150 -2.93 3.74 6.26
CA LEU A 150 -4.06 4.48 5.68
C LEU A 150 -5.42 3.97 6.18
N LEU A 151 -5.46 2.81 6.84
CA LEU A 151 -6.70 2.11 7.20
C LEU A 151 -7.20 2.41 8.63
N ASN A 152 -6.60 3.40 9.29
CA ASN A 152 -6.91 3.82 10.67
C ASN A 152 -7.04 2.64 11.65
N LEU A 153 -6.13 1.67 11.51
CA LEU A 153 -6.07 0.51 12.40
C LEU A 153 -5.45 0.91 13.74
N PRO A 154 -5.93 0.37 14.88
CA PRO A 154 -5.25 0.57 16.14
C PRO A 154 -3.89 -0.15 16.12
N SER A 155 -2.89 0.43 16.78
CA SER A 155 -1.52 -0.09 16.78
C SER A 155 -1.38 -1.46 17.46
N ASP A 156 -2.32 -1.82 18.33
CA ASP A 156 -2.43 -3.11 18.98
C ASP A 156 -3.35 -4.10 18.26
N ARG A 157 -3.84 -3.78 17.04
CA ARG A 157 -4.56 -4.75 16.19
C ARG A 157 -3.69 -6.00 16.06
N GLN A 158 -4.28 -7.15 16.33
CA GLN A 158 -3.61 -8.42 16.23
C GLN A 158 -3.27 -8.76 14.78
N VAL A 159 -2.10 -9.35 14.56
CA VAL A 159 -1.67 -9.91 13.28
C VAL A 159 -1.17 -11.32 13.54
N VAL A 160 -1.70 -12.31 12.84
CA VAL A 160 -1.33 -13.71 12.99
C VAL A 160 -0.31 -14.06 11.91
N GLU A 161 0.85 -14.54 12.35
CA GLU A 161 1.84 -15.12 11.45
C GLU A 161 1.41 -16.55 11.10
N ARG A 162 1.18 -16.81 9.81
CA ARG A 162 0.49 -18.02 9.33
C ARG A 162 1.18 -19.33 9.71
N HIS A 163 2.51 -19.40 9.62
CA HIS A 163 3.23 -20.66 9.76
C HIS A 163 3.38 -21.11 11.21
N SER A 164 3.66 -20.20 12.14
CA SER A 164 3.73 -20.51 13.57
C SER A 164 2.40 -20.37 14.29
N GLY A 165 1.43 -19.67 13.71
CA GLY A 165 0.17 -19.29 14.36
C GLY A 165 0.36 -18.26 15.48
N ARG A 166 1.56 -17.70 15.63
CA ARG A 166 1.86 -16.72 16.67
C ARG A 166 1.20 -15.38 16.34
N THR A 167 0.61 -14.78 17.37
CA THR A 167 0.01 -13.45 17.28
C THR A 167 1.04 -12.36 17.64
N TYR A 168 1.07 -11.34 16.80
CA TYR A 168 1.81 -10.10 16.92
C TYR A 168 0.83 -8.93 16.97
N LYS A 169 1.34 -7.74 17.24
CA LYS A 169 0.60 -6.49 17.09
C LYS A 169 0.97 -5.83 15.78
N LEU A 170 0.06 -5.04 15.21
CA LEU A 170 0.31 -4.28 13.99
C LEU A 170 1.56 -3.38 14.12
N ILE A 171 1.79 -2.81 15.31
CA ILE A 171 2.99 -2.01 15.58
C ILE A 171 4.30 -2.78 15.43
N ASP A 172 4.29 -4.12 15.53
CA ASP A 172 5.48 -4.95 15.38
C ASP A 172 5.97 -5.01 13.92
N LEU A 173 5.17 -4.53 12.95
CA LEU A 173 5.57 -4.33 11.55
C LEU A 173 6.35 -3.03 11.31
N VAL A 174 6.48 -2.16 12.32
CA VAL A 174 7.27 -0.91 12.18
C VAL A 174 8.77 -1.16 12.36
N THR A 175 9.14 -2.31 12.94
CA THR A 175 10.52 -2.61 13.35
C THR A 175 11.27 -3.54 12.38
N GLN A 176 10.80 -3.62 11.13
CA GLN A 176 11.39 -4.46 10.08
C GLN A 176 12.81 -4.03 9.71
#